data_AF-A0A507SPQ0-F1
#
_entry.id   AF-A0A507SPQ0-F1
#
_cell.length_a   1.000
_cell.length_b   1.000
_cell.length_c   1.000
_cell.angle_alpha   90.00
_cell.angle_beta   90.00
_cell.angle_gamma   90.00
#
_symmetry.space_group_name_H-M   'P 1'
#
loop_
_entity.id
_entity.type
_entity.pdbx_description
1 polymer ?
#
loop_
_entity_poly.entity_id
_entity_poly.type
_entity_poly.pdbx_seq_one_letter_code
_entity_poly.pdbx_strand_id
1 'polypeptide(L)'
;MLYGARMNKQISLSNTEYQLILDTKTIEINKFLSLLKLKNIEEFNFTPFYKLFNIDTAEWTIVDCEINGDLIKIEPKQLILDDFDTFIFDLGGTILNDNKGIEPKNLEAINFLASKGKKIGIATAGAIFMLHWYFDKLPCNLPFLCVNGGMIHNCKTHKLISDFVIDHDDAAKLMNKCDELNLGYYVFWEGGIVGMNVENSHDFKDKNYKKILKPEHWVLNPDKSFFKDKKICKIFATFDPHQENEIVKLDEYVKCFPHLFGMQTQRNFYDVGKITSKALALQSIASEYNIDFKRTVSFGDSNSDSLTFESTALSFAPKNSMHLAMQNATFVSNKTSNEDWLAEIIYQFK
;
A
#
# COMPACT_ATOMS: atom_id res chain seq x y z
N MET A 1 -7.69 23.63 5.81
CA MET A 1 -6.23 23.78 5.86
C MET A 1 -5.68 22.48 6.38
N LEU A 2 -4.75 21.86 5.64
CA LEU A 2 -4.06 20.63 6.02
C LEU A 2 -3.14 20.94 7.20
N TYR A 3 -3.70 21.06 8.40
CA TYR A 3 -2.96 21.43 9.60
C TYR A 3 -2.14 20.23 10.10
N GLY A 4 -0.83 20.46 10.21
CA GLY A 4 0.12 19.57 10.86
C GLY A 4 0.46 18.34 10.03
N ALA A 5 1.51 18.43 9.22
CA ALA A 5 2.18 17.28 8.65
C ALA A 5 3.58 17.66 8.15
N ARG A 6 4.55 16.79 8.42
CA ARG A 6 5.75 16.67 7.61
C ARG A 6 5.31 16.25 6.20
N MET A 7 5.68 17.01 5.18
CA MET A 7 5.55 16.59 3.79
C MET A 7 6.90 16.08 3.31
N ASN A 8 6.95 14.86 2.76
CA ASN A 8 8.18 14.39 2.13
C ASN A 8 8.48 15.14 0.82
N LYS A 9 7.45 15.58 0.09
CA LYS A 9 7.56 16.42 -1.10
C LYS A 9 7.62 17.91 -0.71
N GLN A 10 8.61 18.30 0.10
CA GLN A 10 8.75 19.66 0.62
C GLN A 10 10.00 20.36 0.08
N ILE A 11 9.78 21.51 -0.55
CA ILE A 11 10.79 22.46 -0.97
C ILE A 11 10.94 23.47 0.17
N SER A 12 12.03 23.36 0.93
CA SER A 12 12.30 24.22 2.09
C SER A 12 13.20 25.37 1.68
N LEU A 13 12.77 26.60 1.91
CA LEU A 13 13.39 27.82 1.42
C LEU A 13 13.56 28.85 2.54
N SER A 14 14.61 29.66 2.47
CA SER A 14 14.67 30.90 3.26
C SER A 14 13.54 31.85 2.87
N ASN A 15 13.20 32.82 3.72
CA ASN A 15 12.13 33.77 3.45
C ASN A 15 12.35 34.53 2.14
N THR A 16 13.59 34.94 1.86
CA THR A 16 13.93 35.64 0.61
C THR A 16 13.69 34.77 -0.61
N GLU A 17 14.10 33.50 -0.57
CA GLU A 17 13.90 32.57 -1.68
C GLU A 17 12.42 32.17 -1.86
N TYR A 18 11.70 32.02 -0.75
CA TYR A 18 10.27 31.73 -0.74
C TYR A 18 9.48 32.84 -1.44
N GLN A 19 9.70 34.11 -1.06
CA GLN A 19 9.05 35.25 -1.70
C GLN A 19 9.45 35.37 -3.19
N LEU A 20 10.74 35.20 -3.51
CA LEU A 20 11.20 35.23 -4.89
C LEU A 20 10.52 34.15 -5.76
N ILE A 21 10.34 32.94 -5.24
CA ILE A 21 9.67 31.86 -5.98
C ILE A 21 8.17 32.14 -6.14
N LEU A 22 7.52 32.75 -5.14
CA LEU A 22 6.11 33.17 -5.29
C LEU A 22 5.95 34.26 -6.35
N ASP A 23 6.91 35.18 -6.45
CA ASP A 23 6.87 36.28 -7.43
C ASP A 23 7.21 35.80 -8.85
N THR A 24 8.29 35.03 -8.99
CA THR A 24 8.80 34.58 -10.29
C THR A 24 8.10 33.34 -10.82
N LYS A 25 7.49 32.54 -9.93
CA LYS A 25 6.83 31.26 -10.23
C LYS A 25 7.71 30.25 -10.95
N THR A 26 9.03 30.36 -10.78
CA THR A 26 10.01 29.48 -11.42
C THR A 26 11.18 29.20 -10.50
N ILE A 27 11.82 28.05 -10.69
CA ILE A 27 13.08 27.69 -10.07
C ILE A 27 13.94 26.92 -11.07
N GLU A 28 15.25 27.14 -11.05
CA GLU A 28 16.17 26.35 -11.87
C GLU A 28 16.13 24.86 -11.49
N ILE A 29 16.17 23.98 -12.50
CA ILE A 29 16.12 22.53 -12.30
C ILE A 29 17.21 22.07 -11.31
N ASN A 30 18.45 22.50 -11.47
CA ASN A 30 19.54 22.08 -10.59
C ASN A 30 19.31 22.47 -9.13
N LYS A 31 18.75 23.66 -8.89
CA LYS A 31 18.38 24.11 -7.55
C LYS A 31 17.22 23.28 -6.99
N PHE A 32 16.20 23.02 -7.81
CA PHE A 32 15.06 22.20 -7.43
C PHE A 32 15.47 20.77 -7.03
N LEU A 33 16.30 20.12 -7.85
CA LEU A 33 16.83 18.78 -7.57
C LEU A 33 17.65 18.75 -6.28
N SER A 34 18.51 19.75 -6.06
CA SER A 34 19.30 19.89 -4.84
C SER A 34 18.43 20.01 -3.59
N LEU A 35 17.38 20.84 -3.62
CA LEU A 35 16.46 21.05 -2.49
C LEU A 35 15.69 19.77 -2.12
N LEU A 36 15.38 18.93 -3.11
CA LEU A 36 14.70 17.65 -2.90
C LEU A 36 15.65 16.45 -2.75
N LYS A 37 16.96 16.67 -2.86
CA LYS A 37 18.00 15.62 -2.85
C LYS A 37 17.81 14.57 -3.96
N LEU A 38 17.32 14.99 -5.12
CA LEU A 38 17.16 14.16 -6.31
C LEU A 38 18.46 14.17 -7.11
N LYS A 39 18.87 13.02 -7.67
CA LYS A 39 20.12 12.92 -8.43
C LYS A 39 19.99 13.48 -9.84
N ASN A 40 18.81 13.40 -10.44
CA ASN A 40 18.55 13.87 -11.79
C ASN A 40 17.04 14.17 -11.96
N ILE A 41 16.68 14.78 -13.09
CA ILE A 41 15.29 15.14 -13.40
C ILE A 41 14.39 13.92 -13.67
N GLU A 42 14.95 12.75 -13.95
CA GLU A 42 14.17 11.51 -14.13
C GLU A 42 13.67 10.96 -12.79
N GLU A 43 14.37 11.28 -11.68
CA GLU A 43 13.91 11.04 -10.31
C GLU A 43 12.84 12.07 -9.86
N PHE A 44 12.48 13.03 -10.73
CA PHE A 44 11.32 13.89 -10.50
C PHE A 44 10.08 13.02 -10.48
N ASN A 45 9.64 12.71 -9.27
CA ASN A 45 8.45 11.91 -9.04
C ASN A 45 7.29 12.58 -9.79
N PHE A 46 6.64 11.86 -10.71
CA PHE A 46 5.66 12.38 -11.69
C PHE A 46 4.40 13.05 -11.09
N THR A 47 4.41 13.35 -9.80
CA THR A 47 3.33 13.88 -9.01
C THR A 47 3.38 15.41 -9.02
N PRO A 48 2.29 16.11 -9.40
CA PRO A 48 2.32 17.55 -9.62
C PRO A 48 2.49 18.39 -8.35
N PHE A 49 2.12 17.86 -7.17
CA PHE A 49 1.95 18.70 -5.98
C PHE A 49 3.09 18.61 -4.96
N TYR A 50 3.62 19.76 -4.57
CA TYR A 50 4.69 19.92 -3.58
C TYR A 50 4.31 20.93 -2.49
N LYS A 51 4.95 20.82 -1.32
CA LYS A 51 4.94 21.86 -0.28
C LYS A 51 6.03 22.86 -0.57
N LEU A 52 5.67 24.12 -0.76
CA LEU A 52 6.62 25.21 -0.61
C LEU A 52 6.61 25.63 0.87
N PHE A 53 7.73 25.51 1.58
CA PHE A 53 7.83 25.81 3.02
C PHE A 53 8.87 26.88 3.30
N ASN A 54 8.45 27.94 4.00
CA ASN A 54 9.31 29.01 4.48
C ASN A 54 9.89 28.61 5.84
N ILE A 55 11.20 28.40 5.91
CA ILE A 55 11.86 27.94 7.13
C ILE A 55 11.91 29.01 8.23
N ASP A 56 11.84 30.29 7.87
CA ASP A 56 11.99 31.40 8.81
C ASP A 56 10.65 31.77 9.48
N THR A 57 9.55 31.67 8.74
CA THR A 57 8.20 32.05 9.21
C THR A 57 7.28 30.86 9.50
N ALA A 58 7.69 29.65 9.09
CA ALA A 58 6.87 28.43 9.06
C ALA A 58 5.62 28.52 8.17
N GLU A 59 5.50 29.56 7.34
CA GLU A 59 4.47 29.65 6.30
C GLU A 59 4.67 28.59 5.23
N TRP A 60 3.57 28.13 4.63
CA TRP A 60 3.64 27.20 3.51
C TRP A 60 2.42 27.29 2.60
N THR A 61 2.61 26.82 1.37
CA THR A 61 1.55 26.64 0.39
C THR A 61 1.78 25.38 -0.43
N ILE A 62 0.70 24.85 -1.03
CA ILE A 62 0.79 23.78 -2.02
C ILE A 62 1.06 24.42 -3.36
N VAL A 63 1.97 23.83 -4.12
CA VAL A 63 2.32 24.28 -5.46
C VAL A 63 2.21 23.14 -6.46
N ASP A 64 1.74 23.46 -7.65
CA ASP A 64 1.83 22.63 -8.85
C ASP A 64 3.20 22.85 -9.50
N CYS A 65 3.92 21.77 -9.78
CA CYS A 65 5.28 21.79 -10.33
C CYS A 65 5.29 21.13 -11.72
N GLU A 66 5.68 21.90 -12.73
CA GLU A 66 5.78 21.43 -14.11
C GLU A 66 7.15 21.76 -14.72
N ILE A 67 7.73 20.81 -15.46
CA ILE A 67 8.98 21.04 -16.19
C ILE A 67 8.69 21.98 -17.37
N ASN A 68 9.49 23.04 -17.50
CA ASN A 68 9.41 24.00 -18.60
C ASN A 68 10.83 24.40 -19.06
N GLY A 69 11.37 23.65 -20.03
CA GLY A 69 12.76 23.82 -20.48
C GLY A 69 13.74 23.53 -19.35
N ASP A 70 14.62 24.48 -19.05
CA ASP A 70 15.64 24.37 -17.99
C ASP A 70 15.13 24.83 -16.59
N LEU A 71 13.84 25.17 -16.50
CA LEU A 71 13.18 25.63 -15.28
C LEU A 71 12.07 24.67 -14.85
N ILE A 72 11.74 24.70 -13.56
CA ILE A 72 10.50 24.17 -13.02
C ILE A 72 9.57 25.35 -12.78
N LYS A 73 8.39 25.32 -13.43
CA LYS A 73 7.29 26.23 -13.15
C LYS A 73 6.63 25.80 -11.83
N ILE A 74 6.40 26.76 -10.94
CA ILE A 74 5.83 26.58 -9.61
C ILE A 74 4.60 27.48 -9.48
N GLU A 75 3.42 26.90 -9.41
CA GLU A 75 2.16 27.64 -9.30
C GLU A 75 1.46 27.33 -7.97
N PRO A 76 1.25 28.31 -7.08
CA PRO A 76 0.42 28.11 -5.89
C PRO A 76 -0.96 27.57 -6.27
N LYS A 77 -1.38 26.50 -5.59
CA LYS A 77 -2.61 25.79 -5.93
C LYS A 77 -3.41 25.46 -4.68
N GLN A 78 -4.66 25.89 -4.70
CA GLN A 78 -5.66 25.39 -3.76
C GLN A 78 -6.24 24.11 -4.36
N LEU A 79 -6.03 22.99 -3.67
CA LEU A 79 -6.54 21.69 -4.11
C LEU A 79 -8.05 21.60 -3.88
N ILE A 80 -8.77 21.18 -4.91
CA ILE A 80 -10.20 20.91 -4.87
C ILE A 80 -10.49 19.47 -5.30
N LEU A 81 -11.69 18.99 -5.01
CA LEU A 81 -12.08 17.60 -5.31
C LEU A 81 -11.95 17.26 -6.81
N ASP A 82 -12.10 18.24 -7.70
CA ASP A 82 -12.00 18.05 -9.16
C ASP A 82 -10.56 17.95 -9.68
N ASP A 83 -9.55 18.18 -8.83
CA ASP A 83 -8.16 17.83 -9.15
C ASP A 83 -7.92 16.31 -9.14
N PHE A 84 -8.84 15.54 -8.55
CA PHE A 84 -8.68 14.09 -8.33
C PHE A 84 -9.85 13.28 -8.87
N ASP A 85 -9.55 12.15 -9.49
CA ASP A 85 -10.54 11.21 -10.03
C ASP A 85 -10.55 9.88 -9.28
N THR A 86 -9.40 9.50 -8.67
CA THR A 86 -9.20 8.18 -8.09
C THR A 86 -8.71 8.28 -6.65
N PHE A 87 -9.29 7.46 -5.78
CA PHE A 87 -8.96 7.39 -4.37
C PHE A 87 -8.69 5.91 -4.02
N ILE A 88 -7.45 5.63 -3.62
CA ILE A 88 -6.97 4.29 -3.28
C ILE A 88 -6.76 4.23 -1.78
N PHE A 89 -7.39 3.27 -1.13
CA PHE A 89 -7.29 3.11 0.32
C PHE A 89 -6.67 1.75 0.64
N ASP A 90 -5.71 1.73 1.56
CA ASP A 90 -5.51 0.55 2.36
C ASP A 90 -6.72 0.28 3.25
N LEU A 91 -6.87 -0.98 3.65
CA LEU A 91 -7.96 -1.41 4.51
C LEU A 91 -7.58 -1.41 5.99
N GLY A 92 -6.54 -2.14 6.39
CA GLY A 92 -6.32 -2.49 7.80
C GLY A 92 -5.36 -1.53 8.48
N GLY A 93 -5.85 -0.71 9.42
CA GLY A 93 -5.06 0.39 10.00
C GLY A 93 -5.26 1.72 9.26
N THR A 94 -6.05 1.71 8.18
CA THR A 94 -6.39 2.88 7.37
C THR A 94 -7.90 3.16 7.38
N ILE A 95 -8.71 2.33 6.71
CA ILE A 95 -10.19 2.37 6.80
C ILE A 95 -10.66 1.71 8.09
N LEU A 96 -10.06 0.57 8.44
CA LEU A 96 -10.40 -0.20 9.62
C LEU A 96 -9.63 0.29 10.84
N ASN A 97 -10.36 0.49 11.92
CA ASN A 97 -9.81 0.79 13.24
C ASN A 97 -9.23 -0.48 13.90
N ASP A 98 -8.68 -0.35 15.11
CA ASP A 98 -8.03 -1.45 15.82
C ASP A 98 -8.99 -2.61 16.13
N ASN A 99 -10.28 -2.30 16.26
CA ASN A 99 -11.37 -3.27 16.48
C ASN A 99 -11.92 -3.87 15.18
N LYS A 100 -11.28 -3.62 14.03
CA LYS A 100 -11.74 -4.05 12.69
C LYS A 100 -13.11 -3.48 12.30
N GLY A 101 -13.54 -2.41 12.97
CA GLY A 101 -14.70 -1.61 12.61
C GLY A 101 -14.34 -0.49 11.64
N ILE A 102 -15.35 0.15 11.06
CA ILE A 102 -15.20 1.35 10.23
C ILE A 102 -15.83 2.51 11.01
N GLU A 103 -15.08 3.59 11.23
CA GLU A 103 -15.63 4.80 11.84
C GLU A 103 -16.74 5.40 10.97
N PRO A 104 -17.94 5.70 11.51
CA PRO A 104 -19.10 6.11 10.70
C PRO A 104 -18.82 7.32 9.81
N LYS A 105 -18.13 8.34 10.34
CA LYS A 105 -17.78 9.54 9.56
C LYS A 105 -16.80 9.25 8.42
N ASN A 106 -15.86 8.32 8.62
CA ASN A 106 -14.95 7.90 7.56
C ASN A 106 -15.75 7.21 6.44
N LEU A 107 -16.71 6.35 6.80
CA LEU A 107 -17.60 5.73 5.83
C LEU A 107 -18.46 6.75 5.08
N GLU A 108 -19.02 7.75 5.77
CA GLU A 108 -19.75 8.86 5.15
C GLU A 108 -18.90 9.62 4.13
N ALA A 109 -17.63 9.91 4.47
CA ALA A 109 -16.71 10.61 3.57
C ALA A 109 -16.35 9.78 2.32
N ILE A 110 -16.16 8.47 2.46
CA ILE A 110 -15.92 7.57 1.31
C ILE A 110 -17.19 7.50 0.43
N ASN A 111 -18.38 7.43 1.03
CA ASN A 111 -19.64 7.49 0.29
C ASN A 111 -19.85 8.83 -0.40
N PHE A 112 -19.42 9.93 0.20
CA PHE A 112 -19.42 11.24 -0.44
C PHE A 112 -18.57 11.23 -1.71
N LEU A 113 -17.35 10.70 -1.68
CA LEU A 113 -16.51 10.56 -2.88
C LEU A 113 -17.21 9.73 -3.97
N ALA A 114 -17.80 8.60 -3.60
CA ALA A 114 -18.55 7.76 -4.54
C ALA A 114 -19.76 8.50 -5.14
N SER A 115 -20.49 9.29 -4.34
CA SER A 115 -21.62 10.12 -4.80
C SER A 115 -21.20 11.22 -5.79
N LYS A 116 -19.91 11.59 -5.76
CA LYS A 116 -19.29 12.53 -6.70
C LYS A 116 -18.67 11.85 -7.93
N GLY A 117 -18.94 10.55 -8.13
CA GLY A 117 -18.49 9.78 -9.28
C GLY A 117 -16.99 9.43 -9.25
N LYS A 118 -16.34 9.54 -8.10
CA LYS A 118 -14.90 9.22 -7.97
C LYS A 118 -14.67 7.72 -8.01
N LYS A 119 -13.50 7.31 -8.51
CA LYS A 119 -13.06 5.91 -8.49
C LYS A 119 -12.54 5.57 -7.10
N ILE A 120 -13.08 4.54 -6.47
CA ILE A 120 -12.75 4.07 -5.13
C ILE A 120 -12.15 2.67 -5.25
N GLY A 121 -10.86 2.55 -4.94
CA GLY A 121 -10.11 1.30 -4.94
C GLY A 121 -9.60 0.93 -3.55
N ILE A 122 -9.49 -0.36 -3.30
CA ILE A 122 -8.94 -0.91 -2.06
C ILE A 122 -7.68 -1.71 -2.40
N ALA A 123 -6.59 -1.41 -1.72
CA ALA A 123 -5.31 -2.09 -1.87
C ALA A 123 -4.81 -2.60 -0.53
N THR A 124 -4.77 -3.92 -0.32
CA THR A 124 -4.58 -4.51 1.01
C THR A 124 -3.65 -5.72 0.99
N ALA A 125 -2.99 -5.97 2.12
CA ALA A 125 -2.27 -7.21 2.37
C ALA A 125 -3.21 -8.42 2.54
N GLY A 126 -4.49 -8.18 2.87
CA GLY A 126 -5.49 -9.24 3.02
C GLY A 126 -5.85 -9.93 1.71
N ALA A 127 -6.24 -11.20 1.79
CA ALA A 127 -6.81 -11.93 0.68
C ALA A 127 -8.33 -11.67 0.55
N ILE A 128 -8.90 -11.88 -0.64
CA ILE A 128 -10.31 -11.53 -0.93
C ILE A 128 -11.30 -12.14 0.08
N PHE A 129 -11.08 -13.38 0.51
CA PHE A 129 -11.94 -14.07 1.46
C PHE A 129 -11.90 -13.47 2.88
N MET A 130 -10.92 -12.61 3.19
CA MET A 130 -10.86 -11.86 4.45
C MET A 130 -11.71 -10.58 4.40
N LEU A 131 -12.05 -10.12 3.19
CA LEU A 131 -12.77 -8.85 2.97
C LEU A 131 -14.29 -9.01 3.01
N HIS A 132 -14.80 -10.24 3.10
CA HIS A 132 -16.22 -10.53 2.94
C HIS A 132 -17.15 -9.79 3.90
N TRP A 133 -16.67 -9.39 5.07
CA TRP A 133 -17.40 -8.59 6.05
C TRP A 133 -17.64 -7.13 5.63
N TYR A 134 -16.97 -6.68 4.56
CA TYR A 134 -16.92 -5.28 4.13
C TYR A 134 -17.42 -5.05 2.70
N PHE A 135 -17.68 -6.11 1.92
CA PHE A 135 -18.08 -5.99 0.51
C PHE A 135 -19.29 -5.07 0.31
N ASP A 136 -20.33 -5.22 1.14
CA ASP A 136 -21.54 -4.41 1.04
C ASP A 136 -21.46 -3.07 1.80
N LYS A 137 -20.34 -2.83 2.51
CA LYS A 137 -20.17 -1.62 3.33
C LYS A 137 -19.43 -0.52 2.59
N LEU A 138 -18.51 -0.87 1.69
CA LEU A 138 -17.64 0.10 1.01
C LEU A 138 -18.11 0.31 -0.44
N PRO A 139 -18.22 1.56 -0.92
CA PRO A 139 -18.71 1.86 -2.27
C PRO A 139 -17.60 1.69 -3.33
N CYS A 140 -16.92 0.54 -3.32
CA CYS A 140 -15.81 0.25 -4.21
C CYS A 140 -16.27 0.08 -5.67
N ASN A 141 -15.54 0.67 -6.61
CA ASN A 141 -15.83 0.56 -8.04
C ASN A 141 -14.58 0.29 -8.91
N LEU A 142 -13.42 0.13 -8.27
CA LEU A 142 -12.21 -0.44 -8.85
C LEU A 142 -11.98 -1.86 -8.33
N PRO A 143 -11.21 -2.71 -9.05
CA PRO A 143 -10.79 -4.01 -8.54
C PRO A 143 -10.14 -3.95 -7.15
N PHE A 144 -10.35 -4.99 -6.36
CA PHE A 144 -9.63 -5.22 -5.11
C PHE A 144 -8.19 -5.65 -5.43
N LEU A 145 -7.21 -4.89 -4.93
CA LEU A 145 -5.78 -5.23 -5.04
C LEU A 145 -5.38 -5.96 -3.75
N CYS A 146 -5.52 -7.28 -3.76
CA CYS A 146 -5.32 -8.14 -2.59
C CYS A 146 -3.89 -8.68 -2.51
N VAL A 147 -3.52 -9.17 -1.32
CA VAL A 147 -2.22 -9.82 -1.06
C VAL A 147 -1.04 -8.94 -1.51
N ASN A 148 -1.10 -7.64 -1.21
CA ASN A 148 -0.13 -6.65 -1.65
C ASN A 148 0.10 -6.65 -3.17
N GLY A 149 -0.98 -6.83 -3.93
CA GLY A 149 -0.94 -6.86 -5.39
C GLY A 149 -0.69 -8.23 -6.01
N GLY A 150 -0.57 -9.29 -5.20
CA GLY A 150 -0.45 -10.66 -5.69
C GLY A 150 -1.73 -11.22 -6.33
N MET A 151 -2.89 -10.63 -6.01
CA MET A 151 -4.17 -10.99 -6.62
C MET A 151 -5.03 -9.76 -6.87
N ILE A 152 -5.71 -9.74 -8.01
CA ILE A 152 -6.62 -8.67 -8.40
C ILE A 152 -8.00 -9.28 -8.60
N HIS A 153 -8.98 -8.82 -7.83
CA HIS A 153 -10.35 -9.34 -7.89
C HIS A 153 -11.34 -8.26 -8.33
N ASN A 154 -12.32 -8.67 -9.12
CA ASN A 154 -13.41 -7.78 -9.49
C ASN A 154 -14.20 -7.37 -8.23
N CYS A 155 -14.47 -6.08 -8.04
CA CYS A 155 -15.09 -5.59 -6.81
C CYS A 155 -16.56 -5.96 -6.61
N LYS A 156 -17.27 -6.37 -7.67
CA LYS A 156 -18.68 -6.75 -7.60
C LYS A 156 -18.88 -8.26 -7.55
N THR A 157 -18.16 -8.97 -8.43
CA THR A 157 -18.30 -10.43 -8.56
C THR A 157 -17.32 -11.19 -7.68
N HIS A 158 -16.31 -10.53 -7.14
CA HIS A 158 -15.20 -11.10 -6.37
C HIS A 158 -14.37 -12.15 -7.12
N LYS A 159 -14.62 -12.32 -8.42
CA LYS A 159 -13.86 -13.23 -9.29
C LYS A 159 -12.45 -12.69 -9.50
N LEU A 160 -11.51 -13.62 -9.56
CA LEU A 160 -10.10 -13.35 -9.88
C LEU A 160 -9.99 -12.80 -11.32
N ILE A 161 -9.35 -11.65 -11.46
CA ILE A 161 -9.03 -10.99 -12.74
C ILE A 161 -7.60 -11.35 -13.15
N SER A 162 -6.66 -11.17 -12.21
CA SER A 162 -5.24 -11.42 -12.44
C SER A 162 -4.61 -11.93 -11.16
N ASP A 163 -3.60 -12.77 -11.31
CA ASP A 163 -2.84 -13.34 -10.21
C ASP A 163 -1.35 -13.38 -10.55
N PHE A 164 -0.54 -13.33 -9.49
CA PHE A 164 0.90 -13.53 -9.56
C PHE A 164 1.23 -14.79 -8.78
N VAL A 165 0.97 -15.94 -9.41
CA VAL A 165 1.14 -17.25 -8.78
C VAL A 165 2.56 -17.77 -8.84
N ILE A 166 2.95 -18.50 -7.81
CA ILE A 166 4.12 -19.37 -7.79
C ILE A 166 3.79 -20.62 -8.62
N ASP A 167 4.66 -20.95 -9.57
CA ASP A 167 4.53 -22.16 -10.37
C ASP A 167 4.51 -23.41 -9.47
N HIS A 168 3.67 -24.40 -9.81
CA HIS A 168 3.43 -25.56 -8.94
C HIS A 168 4.71 -26.32 -8.55
N ASP A 169 5.63 -26.50 -9.50
CA ASP A 169 6.91 -27.17 -9.26
C ASP A 169 7.77 -26.40 -8.27
N ASP A 170 7.79 -25.07 -8.39
CA ASP A 170 8.58 -24.21 -7.51
C ASP A 170 7.95 -24.12 -6.12
N ALA A 171 6.62 -24.01 -6.04
CA ALA A 171 5.90 -24.10 -4.78
C ALA A 171 6.14 -25.45 -4.09
N ALA A 172 6.12 -26.56 -4.81
CA ALA A 172 6.41 -27.89 -4.26
C ALA A 172 7.84 -27.98 -3.71
N LYS A 173 8.84 -27.46 -4.44
CA LYS A 173 10.24 -27.39 -3.98
C LYS A 173 10.37 -26.54 -2.71
N LEU A 174 9.71 -25.39 -2.67
CA LEU A 174 9.72 -24.50 -1.50
C LEU A 174 9.07 -25.16 -0.28
N MET A 175 7.90 -25.78 -0.45
CA MET A 175 7.22 -26.53 0.63
C MET A 175 8.10 -27.67 1.15
N ASN A 176 8.74 -28.44 0.25
CA ASN A 176 9.69 -29.48 0.63
C ASN A 176 10.89 -28.90 1.40
N LYS A 177 11.38 -27.71 1.02
CA LYS A 177 12.49 -27.07 1.73
C LYS A 177 12.08 -26.60 3.13
N CYS A 178 10.87 -26.07 3.29
CA CYS A 178 10.33 -25.75 4.61
C CYS A 178 10.24 -26.99 5.49
N ASP A 179 9.76 -28.12 4.95
CA ASP A 179 9.70 -29.39 5.68
C ASP A 179 11.11 -29.88 6.08
N GLU A 180 12.09 -29.84 5.17
CA GLU A 180 13.49 -30.22 5.43
C GLU A 180 14.10 -29.40 6.58
N LEU A 181 13.77 -28.11 6.63
CA LEU A 181 14.24 -27.16 7.64
C LEU A 181 13.41 -27.20 8.95
N ASN A 182 12.39 -28.05 9.04
CA ASN A 182 11.44 -28.11 10.16
C ASN A 182 10.76 -26.75 10.43
N LEU A 183 10.42 -26.02 9.37
CA LEU A 183 9.67 -24.77 9.45
C LEU A 183 8.19 -25.04 9.22
N GLY A 184 7.34 -24.47 10.07
CA GLY A 184 5.92 -24.36 9.77
C GLY A 184 5.70 -23.32 8.66
N TYR A 185 4.68 -23.50 7.82
CA TYR A 185 4.39 -22.52 6.77
C TYR A 185 2.90 -22.42 6.43
N TYR A 186 2.51 -21.26 5.93
CA TYR A 186 1.18 -21.01 5.40
C TYR A 186 1.23 -20.87 3.88
N VAL A 187 0.35 -21.57 3.18
CA VAL A 187 0.19 -21.47 1.73
C VAL A 187 -1.09 -20.70 1.42
N PHE A 188 -0.95 -19.53 0.83
CA PHE A 188 -2.06 -18.73 0.34
C PHE A 188 -2.42 -19.22 -1.07
N TRP A 189 -3.65 -19.67 -1.25
CA TRP A 189 -4.19 -20.09 -2.53
C TRP A 189 -5.45 -19.29 -2.86
N GLU A 190 -5.92 -19.35 -4.11
CA GLU A 190 -7.00 -18.48 -4.59
C GLU A 190 -8.30 -18.53 -3.78
N GLY A 191 -8.57 -19.63 -3.06
CA GLY A 191 -9.75 -19.81 -2.24
C GLY A 191 -9.49 -19.92 -0.74
N GLY A 192 -8.27 -19.71 -0.23
CA GLY A 192 -8.03 -19.81 1.21
C GLY A 192 -6.57 -19.80 1.65
N ILE A 193 -6.37 -20.17 2.91
CA ILE A 193 -5.05 -20.37 3.52
C ILE A 193 -4.96 -21.81 4.01
N VAL A 194 -3.84 -22.45 3.72
CA VAL A 194 -3.45 -23.74 4.30
C VAL A 194 -2.35 -23.51 5.32
N GLY A 195 -2.48 -24.06 6.54
CA GLY A 195 -1.36 -24.16 7.49
C GLY A 195 -0.71 -25.55 7.42
N MET A 196 0.62 -25.60 7.29
CA MET A 196 1.43 -26.82 7.27
C MET A 196 2.42 -26.79 8.43
N ASN A 197 2.37 -27.76 9.34
CA ASN A 197 3.24 -27.88 10.53
C ASN A 197 3.28 -26.60 11.39
N VAL A 198 2.17 -25.85 11.45
CA VAL A 198 2.10 -24.54 12.13
C VAL A 198 1.63 -24.64 13.58
N GLU A 199 1.11 -25.77 14.03
CA GLU A 199 0.36 -25.88 15.29
C GLU A 199 1.17 -25.48 16.54
N ASN A 200 2.48 -25.66 16.50
CA ASN A 200 3.37 -25.33 17.60
C ASN A 200 3.91 -23.90 17.52
N SER A 201 3.78 -23.22 16.38
CA SER A 201 4.26 -21.84 16.20
C SER A 201 3.50 -20.85 17.07
N HIS A 202 4.20 -19.79 17.52
CA HIS A 202 3.55 -18.68 18.23
C HIS A 202 2.46 -18.01 17.36
N ASP A 203 2.74 -17.82 16.06
CA ASP A 203 1.80 -17.16 15.15
C ASP A 203 0.49 -17.92 14.95
N PHE A 204 0.51 -19.25 14.97
CA PHE A 204 -0.73 -20.03 14.86
C PHE A 204 -1.66 -19.77 16.04
N LYS A 205 -1.09 -19.60 17.24
CA LYS A 205 -1.85 -19.29 18.46
C LYS A 205 -2.39 -17.87 18.43
N ASP A 206 -1.59 -16.92 17.96
CA ASP A 206 -1.93 -15.50 17.94
C ASP A 206 -2.91 -15.14 16.82
N LYS A 207 -2.62 -15.53 15.58
CA LYS A 207 -3.48 -15.20 14.41
C LYS A 207 -4.73 -16.05 14.36
N ASN A 208 -4.64 -17.34 14.73
CA ASN A 208 -5.74 -18.29 14.76
C ASN A 208 -6.70 -18.15 13.57
N TYR A 209 -6.19 -18.30 12.34
CA TYR A 209 -6.96 -18.12 11.10
C TYR A 209 -8.26 -18.95 11.08
N LYS A 210 -8.29 -20.09 11.78
CA LYS A 210 -9.51 -20.89 11.99
C LYS A 210 -10.68 -20.10 12.61
N LYS A 211 -10.42 -19.10 13.44
CA LYS A 211 -11.45 -18.23 14.05
C LYS A 211 -11.83 -17.04 13.18
N ILE A 212 -10.92 -16.58 12.32
CA ILE A 212 -11.08 -15.36 11.51
C ILE A 212 -11.73 -15.69 10.16
N LEU A 213 -11.35 -16.82 9.59
CA LEU A 213 -11.79 -17.27 8.28
C LEU A 213 -13.02 -18.16 8.40
N LYS A 214 -13.85 -18.15 7.37
CA LYS A 214 -14.91 -19.16 7.24
C LYS A 214 -14.26 -20.55 7.06
N PRO A 215 -14.92 -21.63 7.51
CA PRO A 215 -14.36 -22.98 7.46
C PRO A 215 -13.85 -23.41 6.08
N GLU A 216 -14.51 -22.98 5.00
CA GLU A 216 -14.12 -23.29 3.63
C GLU A 216 -12.81 -22.63 3.16
N HIS A 217 -12.35 -21.58 3.85
CA HIS A 217 -11.15 -20.81 3.50
C HIS A 217 -9.94 -21.15 4.37
N TRP A 218 -10.05 -22.11 5.29
CA TRP A 218 -8.98 -22.54 6.18
C TRP A 218 -8.82 -24.06 6.18
N VAL A 219 -7.62 -24.53 5.87
CA VAL A 219 -7.27 -25.97 5.91
C VAL A 219 -5.99 -26.15 6.72
N LEU A 220 -5.91 -27.18 7.55
CA LEU A 220 -4.74 -27.50 8.36
C LEU A 220 -4.20 -28.86 7.95
N ASN A 221 -2.91 -28.92 7.62
CA ASN A 221 -2.15 -30.13 7.23
C ASN A 221 -2.86 -31.05 6.23
N PRO A 222 -3.38 -30.54 5.09
CA PRO A 222 -3.82 -31.42 4.03
C PRO A 222 -2.63 -32.16 3.39
N ASP A 223 -2.93 -33.26 2.71
CA ASP A 223 -1.96 -33.87 1.80
C ASP A 223 -1.55 -32.89 0.69
N LYS A 224 -0.28 -32.95 0.25
CA LYS A 224 0.25 -32.03 -0.77
C LYS A 224 -0.50 -32.09 -2.11
N SER A 225 -1.18 -33.20 -2.42
CA SER A 225 -2.07 -33.29 -3.59
C SER A 225 -3.21 -32.28 -3.58
N PHE A 226 -3.56 -31.71 -2.42
CA PHE A 226 -4.53 -30.62 -2.29
C PHE A 226 -4.20 -29.44 -3.21
N PHE A 227 -2.92 -29.16 -3.42
CA PHE A 227 -2.46 -28.01 -4.19
C PHE A 227 -2.38 -28.25 -5.70
N LYS A 228 -2.60 -29.48 -6.19
CA LYS A 228 -2.33 -29.85 -7.59
C LYS A 228 -3.14 -29.03 -8.61
N ASP A 229 -4.32 -28.57 -8.23
CA ASP A 229 -5.25 -27.82 -9.07
C ASP A 229 -5.49 -26.38 -8.57
N LYS A 230 -4.65 -25.89 -7.65
CA LYS A 230 -4.85 -24.59 -6.98
C LYS A 230 -3.78 -23.60 -7.34
N LYS A 231 -4.21 -22.38 -7.63
CA LYS A 231 -3.32 -21.24 -7.78
C LYS A 231 -2.69 -20.85 -6.45
N ILE A 232 -1.37 -21.02 -6.32
CA ILE A 232 -0.60 -20.67 -5.13
C ILE A 232 -0.06 -19.25 -5.28
N CYS A 233 -0.45 -18.35 -4.41
CA CYS A 233 -0.09 -16.93 -4.51
C CYS A 233 1.15 -16.61 -3.69
N LYS A 234 1.27 -17.21 -2.49
CA LYS A 234 2.35 -16.90 -1.55
C LYS A 234 2.56 -18.01 -0.54
N ILE A 235 3.79 -18.20 -0.09
CA ILE A 235 4.15 -19.14 0.97
C ILE A 235 4.82 -18.36 2.09
N PHE A 236 4.29 -18.45 3.32
CA PHE A 236 4.83 -17.77 4.49
C PHE A 236 5.44 -18.80 5.42
N ALA A 237 6.76 -18.88 5.49
CA ALA A 237 7.41 -19.65 6.53
C ALA A 237 7.29 -18.89 7.87
N THR A 238 6.80 -19.57 8.90
CA THR A 238 6.79 -19.06 10.27
C THR A 238 7.94 -19.68 11.04
N PHE A 239 8.56 -18.87 11.91
CA PHE A 239 9.75 -19.28 12.64
C PHE A 239 9.83 -18.58 14.00
N ASP A 240 10.42 -19.28 14.96
CA ASP A 240 10.75 -18.73 16.27
C ASP A 240 12.19 -18.18 16.28
N PRO A 241 12.57 -17.35 17.27
CA PRO A 241 13.91 -16.75 17.33
C PRO A 241 15.08 -17.75 17.28
N HIS A 242 14.87 -18.99 17.70
CA HIS A 242 15.90 -20.03 17.64
C HIS A 242 16.09 -20.63 16.23
N GLN A 243 15.21 -20.31 15.28
CA GLN A 243 15.19 -20.82 13.90
C GLN A 243 15.67 -19.77 12.88
N GLU A 244 16.33 -18.69 13.32
CA GLU A 244 16.84 -17.64 12.41
C GLU A 244 17.81 -18.21 11.35
N ASN A 245 18.63 -19.20 11.72
CA ASN A 245 19.54 -19.87 10.78
C ASN A 245 18.80 -20.64 9.69
N GLU A 246 17.65 -21.22 10.00
CA GLU A 246 16.80 -21.94 9.04
C GLU A 246 16.20 -20.97 8.03
N ILE A 247 15.82 -19.76 8.46
CA ILE A 247 15.37 -18.71 7.56
C ILE A 247 16.49 -18.24 6.63
N VAL A 248 17.73 -18.10 7.12
CA VAL A 248 18.88 -17.78 6.25
C VAL A 248 19.09 -18.86 5.18
N LYS A 249 18.97 -20.14 5.56
CA LYS A 249 19.05 -21.26 4.60
C LYS A 249 17.89 -21.24 3.58
N LEU A 250 16.68 -20.88 4.02
CA LEU A 250 15.54 -20.73 3.14
C LEU A 250 15.73 -19.55 2.18
N ASP A 251 16.22 -18.41 2.65
CA ASP A 251 16.53 -17.22 1.84
C ASP A 251 17.54 -17.53 0.74
N GLU A 252 18.64 -18.21 1.08
CA GLU A 252 19.62 -18.67 0.10
C GLU A 252 19.01 -19.62 -0.94
N TYR A 253 18.09 -20.50 -0.52
CA TYR A 253 17.39 -21.39 -1.44
C TYR A 253 16.43 -20.65 -2.37
N VAL A 254 15.73 -19.62 -1.87
CA VAL A 254 14.82 -18.79 -2.69
C VAL A 254 15.55 -18.07 -3.82
N LYS A 255 16.83 -17.70 -3.64
CA LYS A 255 17.66 -17.09 -4.69
C LYS A 255 17.86 -17.98 -5.91
N CYS A 256 17.64 -19.30 -5.81
CA CYS A 256 17.68 -20.21 -6.95
C CYS A 256 16.47 -20.08 -7.89
N PHE A 257 15.45 -19.32 -7.51
CA PHE A 257 14.22 -19.12 -8.29
C PHE A 257 14.22 -17.72 -8.91
N PRO A 258 14.46 -17.58 -10.24
CA PRO A 258 14.69 -16.28 -10.87
C PRO A 258 13.48 -15.33 -10.84
N HIS A 259 12.28 -15.86 -10.58
CA HIS A 259 11.03 -15.10 -10.59
C HIS A 259 10.40 -14.95 -9.20
N LEU A 260 11.04 -15.48 -8.15
CA LEU A 260 10.56 -15.40 -6.78
C LEU A 260 11.46 -14.50 -5.95
N PHE A 261 10.85 -13.91 -4.94
CA PHE A 261 11.52 -13.07 -3.97
C PHE A 261 11.08 -13.48 -2.57
N GLY A 262 12.05 -13.52 -1.67
CA GLY A 262 11.83 -13.83 -0.27
C GLY A 262 12.12 -12.61 0.59
N MET A 263 11.26 -12.32 1.56
CA MET A 263 11.43 -11.18 2.47
C MET A 263 10.77 -11.44 3.82
N GLN A 264 11.45 -11.05 4.90
CA GLN A 264 10.85 -11.03 6.22
C GLN A 264 9.90 -9.83 6.33
N THR A 265 8.59 -10.08 6.23
CA THR A 265 7.58 -9.00 6.29
C THR A 265 7.06 -8.72 7.70
N GLN A 266 7.21 -9.68 8.61
CA GLN A 266 6.84 -9.58 10.02
C GLN A 266 7.91 -10.25 10.88
N ARG A 267 7.87 -10.01 12.20
CA ARG A 267 8.89 -10.49 13.15
C ARG A 267 9.20 -11.97 12.99
N ASN A 268 8.18 -12.81 12.83
CA ASN A 268 8.28 -14.26 12.81
C ASN A 268 7.81 -14.87 11.47
N PHE A 269 7.76 -14.08 10.39
CA PHE A 269 7.35 -14.53 9.07
C PHE A 269 8.35 -14.17 7.98
N TYR A 270 8.71 -15.16 7.19
CA TYR A 270 9.44 -15.01 5.95
C TYR A 270 8.53 -15.36 4.77
N ASP A 271 8.20 -14.36 3.96
CA ASP A 271 7.28 -14.46 2.85
C ASP A 271 8.04 -14.79 1.56
N VAL A 272 7.56 -15.76 0.80
CA VAL A 272 8.07 -16.10 -0.54
C VAL A 272 6.94 -15.97 -1.56
N GLY A 273 7.21 -15.29 -2.67
CA GLY A 273 6.29 -15.17 -3.80
C GLY A 273 6.87 -14.38 -4.95
N LYS A 274 6.07 -14.13 -5.99
CA LYS A 274 6.46 -13.21 -7.07
C LYS A 274 6.57 -11.78 -6.53
N ILE A 275 7.46 -10.98 -7.14
CA ILE A 275 7.63 -9.57 -6.81
C ILE A 275 6.31 -8.84 -7.13
N THR A 276 5.63 -8.41 -6.07
CA THR A 276 4.31 -7.78 -6.13
C THR A 276 4.27 -6.61 -5.15
N SER A 277 3.52 -5.57 -5.51
CA SER A 277 3.23 -4.47 -4.61
C SER A 277 1.86 -3.88 -4.94
N LYS A 278 1.26 -3.18 -3.97
CA LYS A 278 0.00 -2.44 -4.17
C LYS A 278 0.14 -1.44 -5.34
N ALA A 279 1.29 -0.78 -5.46
CA ALA A 279 1.60 0.15 -6.55
C ALA A 279 1.67 -0.55 -7.91
N LEU A 280 2.36 -1.69 -8.01
CA LEU A 280 2.46 -2.45 -9.26
C LEU A 280 1.09 -2.99 -9.69
N ALA A 281 0.27 -3.45 -8.75
CA ALA A 281 -1.08 -3.90 -9.04
C ALA A 281 -1.97 -2.74 -9.51
N LEU A 282 -1.88 -1.57 -8.88
CA LEU A 282 -2.57 -0.36 -9.32
C LEU A 282 -2.13 0.04 -10.73
N GLN A 283 -0.83 0.00 -11.02
CA GLN A 283 -0.27 0.26 -12.34
C GLN A 283 -0.79 -0.72 -13.40
N SER A 284 -0.91 -2.00 -13.05
CA SER A 284 -1.37 -3.04 -13.97
C SER A 284 -2.82 -2.85 -14.43
N ILE A 285 -3.67 -2.25 -13.58
CA ILE A 285 -5.08 -1.95 -13.92
C ILE A 285 -5.28 -0.53 -14.47
N ALA A 286 -4.25 0.31 -14.47
CA ALA A 286 -4.42 1.74 -14.71
C ALA A 286 -5.01 2.06 -16.09
N SER A 287 -4.54 1.38 -17.15
CA SER A 287 -5.04 1.60 -18.52
C SER A 287 -6.49 1.14 -18.70
N GLU A 288 -6.85 -0.01 -18.14
CA GLU A 288 -8.19 -0.60 -18.30
C GLU A 288 -9.25 0.24 -17.55
N TYR A 289 -8.88 0.79 -16.39
CA TYR A 289 -9.79 1.53 -15.52
C TYR A 289 -9.62 3.06 -15.62
N ASN A 290 -8.86 3.56 -16.60
CA ASN A 290 -8.58 4.98 -16.82
C ASN A 290 -8.12 5.70 -15.53
N ILE A 291 -7.09 5.14 -14.88
CA ILE A 291 -6.49 5.70 -13.67
C ILE A 291 -5.30 6.57 -14.08
N ASP A 292 -5.43 7.87 -13.83
CA ASP A 292 -4.32 8.82 -13.91
C ASP A 292 -3.71 8.99 -12.52
N PHE A 293 -2.46 8.56 -12.36
CA PHE A 293 -1.71 8.69 -11.11
C PHE A 293 -1.55 10.14 -10.65
N LYS A 294 -1.51 11.11 -11.59
CA LYS A 294 -1.47 12.56 -11.30
C LYS A 294 -2.79 13.10 -10.75
N ARG A 295 -3.87 12.33 -10.87
CA ARG A 295 -5.21 12.61 -10.34
C ARG A 295 -5.66 11.55 -9.34
N THR A 296 -4.69 10.86 -8.72
CA THR A 296 -4.93 9.80 -7.74
C THR A 296 -4.49 10.24 -6.35
N VAL A 297 -5.34 9.99 -5.35
CA VAL A 297 -5.02 10.16 -3.92
C VAL A 297 -4.93 8.78 -3.27
N SER A 298 -3.91 8.56 -2.44
CA SER A 298 -3.73 7.32 -1.70
C SER A 298 -3.79 7.51 -0.18
N PHE A 299 -4.29 6.49 0.52
CA PHE A 299 -4.39 6.45 1.98
C PHE A 299 -3.83 5.12 2.48
N GLY A 300 -2.97 5.14 3.48
CA GLY A 300 -2.31 3.93 3.98
C GLY A 300 -1.58 4.15 5.31
N ASP A 301 -1.33 3.09 6.06
CA ASP A 301 -0.63 3.16 7.35
C ASP A 301 0.61 2.27 7.41
N SER A 302 0.79 1.36 6.46
CA SER A 302 1.82 0.33 6.52
C SER A 302 2.98 0.62 5.58
N ASN A 303 4.15 0.03 5.83
CA ASN A 303 5.31 0.15 4.94
C ASN A 303 5.01 -0.32 3.49
N SER A 304 4.03 -1.22 3.30
CA SER A 304 3.62 -1.70 1.98
C SER A 304 2.94 -0.64 1.11
N ASP A 305 2.51 0.47 1.71
CA ASP A 305 1.84 1.59 1.03
C ASP A 305 2.82 2.60 0.45
N SER A 306 4.09 2.56 0.87
CA SER A 306 5.11 3.56 0.52
C SER A 306 5.31 3.73 -0.99
N LEU A 307 5.34 2.63 -1.75
CA LEU A 307 5.45 2.69 -3.22
C LEU A 307 4.19 3.27 -3.87
N THR A 308 3.02 3.02 -3.28
CA THR A 308 1.76 3.63 -3.75
C THR A 308 1.80 5.13 -3.50
N PHE A 309 2.29 5.55 -2.34
CA PHE A 309 2.44 6.96 -1.96
C PHE A 309 3.36 7.73 -2.89
N GLU A 310 4.47 7.11 -3.30
CA GLU A 310 5.39 7.68 -4.27
C GLU A 310 4.74 7.84 -5.64
N SER A 311 3.92 6.86 -6.05
CA SER A 311 3.31 6.83 -7.38
C SER A 311 2.14 7.79 -7.55
N THR A 312 1.41 8.13 -6.48
CA THR A 312 0.17 8.92 -6.56
C THR A 312 0.37 10.41 -6.30
N ALA A 313 -0.48 11.26 -6.89
CA ALA A 313 -0.42 12.72 -6.76
C ALA A 313 -0.33 13.19 -5.30
N LEU A 314 -1.16 12.62 -4.44
CA LEU A 314 -1.16 12.86 -3.00
C LEU A 314 -1.30 11.55 -2.23
N SER A 315 -0.73 11.54 -1.05
CA SER A 315 -0.78 10.40 -0.14
C SER A 315 -0.94 10.84 1.31
N PHE A 316 -1.73 10.09 2.06
CA PHE A 316 -2.06 10.41 3.45
C PHE A 316 -1.87 9.20 4.36
N ALA A 317 -1.27 9.43 5.52
CA ALA A 317 -1.08 8.41 6.55
C ALA A 317 -1.71 8.87 7.89
N PRO A 318 -2.41 7.99 8.64
CA PRO A 318 -2.88 8.33 9.98
C PRO A 318 -1.71 8.40 10.97
N LYS A 319 -1.92 9.03 12.13
CA LYS A 319 -0.89 9.23 13.16
C LYS A 319 -0.26 7.94 13.69
N ASN A 320 -1.01 6.84 13.72
CA ASN A 320 -0.57 5.53 14.20
C ASN A 320 0.10 4.67 13.10
N SER A 321 0.49 5.27 11.98
CA SER A 321 1.16 4.58 10.88
C SER A 321 2.57 4.11 11.22
N MET A 322 3.06 3.13 10.47
CA MET A 322 4.45 2.71 10.51
C MET A 322 5.39 3.83 10.04
N HIS A 323 6.64 3.77 10.51
CA HIS A 323 7.62 4.83 10.26
C HIS A 323 7.87 5.10 8.77
N LEU A 324 8.02 4.07 7.92
CA LEU A 324 8.27 4.29 6.48
C LEU A 324 7.04 4.88 5.77
N ALA A 325 5.84 4.48 6.17
CA ALA A 325 4.60 5.06 5.66
C ALA A 325 4.48 6.55 6.01
N MET A 326 4.72 6.91 7.29
CA MET A 326 4.74 8.31 7.73
C MET A 326 5.82 9.13 7.04
N GLN A 327 6.98 8.52 6.77
CA GLN A 327 8.00 9.17 5.97
C GLN A 327 7.45 9.43 4.58
N ASN A 328 7.06 8.40 3.82
CA ASN A 328 6.78 8.54 2.39
C ASN A 328 5.43 9.19 2.05
N ALA A 329 4.53 9.35 3.03
CA ALA A 329 3.28 10.07 2.83
C ALA A 329 3.50 11.54 2.48
N THR A 330 2.61 12.08 1.65
CA THR A 330 2.57 13.51 1.36
C THR A 330 2.12 14.27 2.61
N PHE A 331 1.15 13.75 3.35
CA PHE A 331 0.75 14.29 4.65
C PHE A 331 0.52 13.18 5.68
N VAL A 332 0.85 13.48 6.93
CA VAL A 332 0.54 12.62 8.09
C VAL A 332 -0.53 13.33 8.93
N SER A 333 -1.68 12.69 9.14
CA SER A 333 -2.75 13.25 9.97
C SER A 333 -2.34 13.30 11.44
N ASN A 334 -2.92 14.22 12.20
CA ASN A 334 -2.84 14.23 13.66
C ASN A 334 -3.79 13.22 14.33
N LYS A 335 -4.70 12.62 13.57
CA LYS A 335 -5.66 11.61 14.02
C LYS A 335 -5.22 10.21 13.62
N THR A 336 -5.68 9.23 14.40
CA THR A 336 -5.45 7.80 14.17
C THR A 336 -6.57 7.18 13.35
N SER A 337 -6.39 5.92 12.93
CA SER A 337 -7.45 5.13 12.29
C SER A 337 -8.63 4.79 13.20
N ASN A 338 -8.51 5.01 14.51
CA ASN A 338 -9.62 4.91 15.47
C ASN A 338 -10.48 6.18 15.53
N GLU A 339 -10.17 7.19 14.71
CA GLU A 339 -10.85 8.48 14.65
C GLU A 339 -11.32 8.79 13.22
N ASP A 340 -11.97 9.94 13.04
CA ASP A 340 -12.53 10.40 11.76
C ASP A 340 -11.47 11.03 10.82
N TRP A 341 -10.28 10.44 10.75
CA TRP A 341 -9.12 10.99 10.03
C TRP A 341 -9.33 11.05 8.50
N LEU A 342 -10.00 10.05 7.90
CA LEU A 342 -10.33 10.09 6.47
C LEU A 342 -11.34 11.20 6.19
N ALA A 343 -12.35 11.34 7.03
CA ALA A 343 -13.34 12.41 6.89
C ALA A 343 -12.72 13.80 7.02
N GLU A 344 -11.82 13.99 7.98
CA GLU A 344 -11.06 15.23 8.16
C GLU A 344 -10.27 15.61 6.92
N ILE A 345 -9.67 14.65 6.22
CA ILE A 345 -8.88 14.92 5.00
C ILE A 345 -9.80 15.11 3.80
N ILE A 346 -10.70 14.18 3.54
CA ILE A 346 -11.55 14.15 2.34
C ILE A 346 -12.40 15.42 2.23
N TYR A 347 -12.96 15.89 3.35
CA TYR A 347 -13.79 17.10 3.33
C TYR A 347 -13.01 18.40 3.16
N GLN A 348 -11.67 18.37 3.18
CA GLN A 348 -10.86 19.55 2.83
C GLN A 348 -10.82 19.82 1.33
N PHE A 349 -11.15 18.82 0.50
CA PHE A 349 -11.27 18.99 -0.95
C PHE A 349 -12.65 19.52 -1.37
N LYS A 350 -13.62 19.62 -0.43
CA LYS A 350 -15.00 19.99 -0.72
C LYS A 350 -15.16 21.41 -1.24
#